data_AF-N1ZHI0-F1
#
_entry.id   AF-N1ZHI0-F1
#
_cell.length_a   1.000
_cell.length_b   1.000
_cell.length_c   1.000
_cell.angle_alpha   90.00
_cell.angle_beta   90.00
_cell.angle_gamma   90.00
#
_symmetry.space_group_name_H-M   'P 1'
#
loop_
_entity.id
_entity.type
_entity.pdbx_description
1 polymer ?
#
loop_
_entity_poly.entity_id
_entity_poly.type
_entity_poly.pdbx_seq_one_letter_code
_entity_poly.pdbx_strand_id
1 'polypeptide(L)'
;MTVKKLENSSDEAVVAEEAKILTNLLNESTRQVVGDETFNKIQDLIKISADKDYEKLEAQIAKLNNREMIVVARYFATLPLLINISEDVELASKVNLFNNTDQNYLGKLNDTIDLVAKKKDAAKILENVNVVPVLTAHPTQVQRKTVLELTDQIHHLLRNYREVKNGTINQKEWTEQLRACIEILMQTDIIRSHKLKVSNEITNVLAYYPKALIPAITKFTARYKELAKKHDLNVQN
;
A
#
# COMPACT_ATOMS: atom_id res chain seq x y z
N MET A 1 21.85 8.57 18.98
CA MET A 1 21.34 8.85 17.62
C MET A 1 19.85 8.53 17.59
N THR A 2 19.01 9.49 17.28
CA THR A 2 17.57 9.28 17.09
C THR A 2 17.40 8.51 15.79
N VAL A 3 17.19 7.18 15.87
CA VAL A 3 17.01 6.35 14.68
C VAL A 3 15.67 6.72 14.05
N LYS A 4 15.71 7.34 12.87
CA LYS A 4 14.50 7.78 12.15
C LYS A 4 13.71 6.54 11.73
N LYS A 5 12.37 6.58 11.91
CA LYS A 5 11.51 5.51 11.40
C LYS A 5 11.58 5.47 9.88
N LEU A 6 11.62 4.27 9.30
CA LEU A 6 11.80 4.08 7.86
C LEU A 6 10.63 4.66 7.04
N GLU A 7 9.41 4.60 7.60
CA GLU A 7 8.19 5.22 7.08
C GLU A 7 8.33 6.74 6.84
N ASN A 8 9.19 7.42 7.59
CA ASN A 8 9.45 8.86 7.45
C ASN A 8 10.67 9.17 6.56
N SER A 9 11.08 8.22 5.73
CA SER A 9 12.29 8.31 4.91
C SER A 9 12.09 7.85 3.47
N SER A 10 10.85 7.60 3.04
CA SER A 10 10.54 7.35 1.62
C SER A 10 11.22 8.40 0.74
N ASP A 11 11.70 7.97 -0.43
CA ASP A 11 12.25 8.90 -1.41
C ASP A 11 11.08 9.71 -1.99
N GLU A 12 10.82 10.86 -1.39
CA GLU A 12 9.69 11.74 -1.73
C GLU A 12 9.65 12.06 -3.22
N ALA A 13 10.81 12.08 -3.90
CA ALA A 13 10.88 12.33 -5.33
C ALA A 13 10.33 11.16 -6.18
N VAL A 14 10.64 9.91 -5.80
CA VAL A 14 10.15 8.72 -6.50
C VAL A 14 8.64 8.56 -6.29
N VAL A 15 8.19 8.70 -5.03
CA VAL A 15 6.76 8.65 -4.70
C VAL A 15 6.01 9.77 -5.43
N ALA A 16 6.56 10.99 -5.48
CA ALA A 16 5.93 12.09 -6.22
C ALA A 16 5.86 11.82 -7.74
N GLU A 17 6.89 11.21 -8.33
CA GLU A 17 6.89 10.82 -9.74
C GLU A 17 5.81 9.76 -10.04
N GLU A 18 5.78 8.69 -9.25
CA GLU A 18 4.79 7.62 -9.37
C GLU A 18 3.37 8.12 -9.12
N ALA A 19 3.15 8.90 -8.04
CA ALA A 19 1.87 9.52 -7.73
C ALA A 19 1.39 10.43 -8.87
N LYS A 20 2.31 11.16 -9.52
CA LYS A 20 1.97 11.98 -10.69
C LYS A 20 1.53 11.13 -11.88
N ILE A 21 2.22 10.01 -12.16
CA ILE A 21 1.82 9.08 -13.23
C ILE A 21 0.43 8.51 -12.95
N LEU A 22 0.21 8.01 -11.72
CA LEU A 22 -1.05 7.43 -11.29
C LEU A 22 -2.19 8.46 -11.35
N THR A 23 -1.93 9.70 -10.92
CA THR A 23 -2.91 10.81 -10.98
C THR A 23 -3.24 11.17 -12.42
N ASN A 24 -2.25 11.20 -13.33
CA ASN A 24 -2.50 11.49 -14.74
C ASN A 24 -3.34 10.40 -15.39
N LEU A 25 -3.00 9.13 -15.16
CA LEU A 25 -3.79 8.00 -15.68
C LEU A 25 -5.21 8.02 -15.11
N LEU A 26 -5.37 8.26 -13.81
CA LEU A 26 -6.69 8.41 -13.18
C LEU A 26 -7.50 9.55 -13.82
N ASN A 27 -6.87 10.69 -14.09
CA ASN A 27 -7.51 11.82 -14.75
C ASN A 27 -7.96 11.47 -16.17
N GLU A 28 -7.09 10.85 -16.96
CA GLU A 28 -7.40 10.41 -18.32
C GLU A 28 -8.56 9.41 -18.33
N SER A 29 -8.49 8.37 -17.50
CA SER A 29 -9.53 7.35 -17.36
C SER A 29 -10.86 7.94 -16.88
N THR A 30 -10.83 8.85 -15.91
CA THR A 30 -12.04 9.52 -15.41
C THR A 30 -12.66 10.36 -16.52
N ARG A 31 -11.85 11.17 -17.21
CA ARG A 31 -12.31 12.02 -18.32
C ARG A 31 -12.95 11.22 -19.45
N GLN A 32 -12.40 10.05 -19.79
CA GLN A 32 -12.98 9.17 -20.80
C GLN A 32 -14.34 8.59 -20.36
N VAL A 33 -14.50 8.24 -19.08
CA VAL A 33 -15.74 7.63 -18.57
C VAL A 33 -16.88 8.64 -18.43
N VAL A 34 -16.59 9.88 -18.01
CA VAL A 34 -17.65 10.86 -17.65
C VAL A 34 -17.73 12.10 -18.54
N GLY A 35 -16.81 12.23 -19.49
CA GLY A 35 -16.69 13.39 -20.37
C GLY A 35 -16.09 14.62 -19.69
N ASP A 36 -15.82 15.64 -20.51
CA ASP A 36 -15.14 16.87 -20.10
C ASP A 36 -15.90 17.66 -19.03
N GLU A 37 -17.23 17.78 -19.17
CA GLU A 37 -18.04 18.61 -18.28
C GLU A 37 -17.98 18.12 -16.83
N THR A 38 -18.24 16.83 -16.62
CA THR A 38 -18.21 16.22 -15.27
C THR A 38 -16.79 16.18 -14.73
N PHE A 39 -15.80 15.90 -15.57
CA PHE A 39 -14.39 15.90 -15.15
C PHE A 39 -13.91 17.28 -14.69
N ASN A 40 -14.33 18.36 -15.38
CA ASN A 40 -14.00 19.72 -14.97
C ASN A 40 -14.57 20.05 -13.58
N LYS A 41 -15.78 19.56 -13.25
CA LYS A 41 -16.32 19.71 -11.89
C LYS A 41 -15.41 19.07 -10.83
N ILE A 42 -14.86 17.88 -11.10
CA ILE A 42 -13.89 17.22 -10.20
C ILE A 42 -12.64 18.10 -10.03
N GLN A 43 -12.09 18.61 -11.13
CA GLN A 43 -10.91 19.48 -11.08
C GLN A 43 -11.17 20.78 -10.30
N ASP A 44 -12.36 21.35 -10.45
CA ASP A 44 -12.75 22.54 -9.69
C ASP A 44 -12.90 22.25 -8.20
N LEU A 45 -13.44 21.10 -7.82
CA LEU A 45 -13.49 20.66 -6.41
C LEU A 45 -12.08 20.52 -5.82
N ILE A 46 -11.12 19.97 -6.58
CA ILE A 46 -9.71 19.86 -6.14
C ILE A 46 -9.11 21.24 -5.91
N LYS A 47 -9.31 22.18 -6.84
CA LYS A 47 -8.80 23.56 -6.73
C LYS A 47 -9.38 24.29 -5.51
N ILE A 48 -10.70 24.24 -5.34
CA ILE A 48 -11.39 24.90 -4.22
C ILE A 48 -10.94 24.31 -2.88
N SER A 49 -10.77 22.98 -2.81
CA SER A 49 -10.27 22.30 -1.62
C SER A 49 -8.83 22.71 -1.28
N ALA A 50 -7.96 22.87 -2.29
CA ALA A 50 -6.60 23.36 -2.11
C ALA A 50 -6.54 24.80 -1.58
N ASP A 51 -7.47 25.64 -2.03
CA ASP A 51 -7.64 27.03 -1.55
C ASP A 51 -8.26 27.11 -0.14
N LYS A 52 -8.69 25.98 0.44
CA LYS A 52 -9.35 25.86 1.76
C LYS A 52 -10.65 26.66 1.87
N ASP A 53 -11.33 26.91 0.75
CA ASP A 53 -12.62 27.59 0.70
C ASP A 53 -13.76 26.57 0.86
N TYR A 54 -14.07 26.23 2.11
CA TYR A 54 -15.05 25.20 2.44
C TYR A 54 -16.49 25.59 2.11
N GLU A 55 -16.84 26.88 2.17
CA GLU A 55 -18.18 27.37 1.83
C GLU A 55 -18.47 27.16 0.33
N LYS A 56 -17.50 27.54 -0.51
CA LYS A 56 -17.60 27.33 -1.96
C LYS A 56 -17.56 25.85 -2.32
N LEU A 57 -16.81 25.04 -1.58
CA LEU A 57 -16.76 23.59 -1.78
C LEU A 57 -18.13 22.96 -1.52
N GLU A 58 -18.76 23.28 -0.39
CA GLU A 58 -20.09 22.80 -0.04
C GLU A 58 -21.13 23.23 -1.07
N ALA A 59 -21.08 24.50 -1.50
CA ALA A 59 -21.99 25.01 -2.54
C ALA A 59 -21.83 24.31 -3.90
N GLN A 60 -20.62 23.85 -4.25
CA GLN A 60 -20.40 23.07 -5.48
C GLN A 60 -20.87 21.63 -5.33
N ILE A 61 -20.59 20.99 -4.19
CA ILE A 61 -21.05 19.63 -3.90
C ILE A 61 -22.58 19.56 -3.92
N ALA A 62 -23.27 20.57 -3.36
CA ALA A 62 -24.72 20.64 -3.33
C ALA A 62 -25.38 20.71 -4.73
N LYS A 63 -24.63 21.11 -5.76
CA LYS A 63 -25.12 21.19 -7.15
C LYS A 63 -24.95 19.89 -7.93
N LEU A 64 -24.20 18.92 -7.41
CA LEU A 64 -23.96 17.65 -8.08
C LEU A 64 -25.23 16.82 -8.09
N ASN A 65 -25.54 16.23 -9.25
CA ASN A 65 -26.58 15.21 -9.31
C ASN A 65 -26.06 13.86 -8.78
N ASN A 66 -26.97 12.90 -8.55
CA ASN A 66 -26.60 11.60 -7.98
C ASN A 66 -25.55 10.84 -8.80
N ARG A 67 -25.56 10.93 -10.13
CA ARG A 67 -24.58 10.25 -10.99
C ARG A 67 -23.21 10.89 -10.86
N GLU A 68 -23.15 12.22 -10.86
CA GLU A 68 -21.92 12.98 -10.66
C GLU A 68 -21.33 12.71 -9.28
N MET A 69 -22.16 12.69 -8.24
CA MET A 69 -21.72 12.42 -6.88
C MET A 69 -21.05 11.05 -6.72
N ILE A 70 -21.58 10.01 -7.38
CA ILE A 70 -20.97 8.68 -7.37
C ILE A 70 -19.57 8.71 -7.99
N VAL A 71 -19.41 9.40 -9.13
CA VAL A 71 -18.12 9.51 -9.83
C VAL A 71 -17.12 10.31 -8.97
N VAL A 72 -17.55 11.45 -8.44
CA VAL A 72 -16.73 12.31 -7.57
C VAL A 72 -16.26 11.53 -6.35
N ALA A 73 -17.17 10.84 -5.65
CA ALA A 73 -16.83 10.02 -4.49
C ALA A 73 -15.84 8.91 -4.85
N ARG A 74 -16.01 8.26 -6.01
CA ARG A 74 -15.11 7.20 -6.47
C ARG A 74 -13.73 7.76 -6.82
N TYR A 75 -13.65 8.89 -7.50
CA TYR A 75 -12.39 9.56 -7.80
C TYR A 75 -11.60 9.87 -6.51
N PHE A 76 -12.26 10.48 -5.51
CA PHE A 76 -11.65 10.84 -4.24
C PHE A 76 -11.38 9.64 -3.31
N ALA A 77 -11.96 8.47 -3.59
CA ALA A 77 -11.59 7.22 -2.92
C ALA A 77 -10.42 6.52 -3.62
N THR A 78 -10.36 6.57 -4.96
CA THR A 78 -9.32 5.94 -5.77
C THR A 78 -7.98 6.68 -5.68
N LEU A 79 -7.98 8.01 -5.73
CA LEU A 79 -6.72 8.78 -5.73
C LEU A 79 -5.84 8.50 -4.48
N PRO A 80 -6.36 8.60 -3.24
CA PRO A 80 -5.56 8.25 -2.07
C PRO A 80 -5.13 6.78 -2.04
N LEU A 81 -5.98 5.87 -2.53
CA LEU A 81 -5.64 4.46 -2.64
C LEU A 81 -4.42 4.25 -3.55
N LEU A 82 -4.38 4.90 -4.72
CA LEU A 82 -3.25 4.81 -5.64
C LEU A 82 -1.96 5.38 -5.03
N ILE A 83 -2.05 6.52 -4.34
CA ILE A 83 -0.90 7.15 -3.66
C ILE A 83 -0.36 6.21 -2.57
N ASN A 84 -1.23 5.63 -1.74
CA ASN A 84 -0.81 4.68 -0.70
C ASN A 84 -0.08 3.47 -1.29
N ILE A 85 -0.52 2.95 -2.45
CA ILE A 85 0.16 1.82 -3.10
C ILE A 85 1.58 2.21 -3.53
N SER A 86 1.78 3.42 -4.07
CA SER A 86 3.12 3.91 -4.43
C SER A 86 4.03 4.05 -3.19
N GLU A 87 3.50 4.61 -2.10
CA GLU A 87 4.22 4.71 -0.82
C GLU A 87 4.64 3.33 -0.29
N ASP A 88 3.72 2.36 -0.32
CA ASP A 88 3.97 0.98 0.11
C ASP A 88 5.06 0.30 -0.74
N VAL A 89 5.02 0.49 -2.06
CA VAL A 89 6.01 -0.07 -3.01
C VAL A 89 7.39 0.52 -2.75
N GLU A 90 7.50 1.83 -2.56
CA GLU A 90 8.80 2.47 -2.30
C GLU A 90 9.33 2.09 -0.92
N LEU A 91 8.47 2.03 0.10
CA LEU A 91 8.85 1.55 1.43
C LEU A 91 9.39 0.11 1.37
N ALA A 92 8.69 -0.79 0.68
CA ALA A 92 9.12 -2.18 0.49
C ALA A 92 10.46 -2.26 -0.29
N SER A 93 10.62 -1.44 -1.32
CA SER A 93 11.87 -1.36 -2.09
C SER A 93 13.04 -0.88 -1.24
N LYS A 94 12.81 0.09 -0.37
CA LYS A 94 13.80 0.63 0.56
C LYS A 94 14.19 -0.36 1.65
N VAL A 95 13.22 -1.05 2.26
CA VAL A 95 13.47 -2.14 3.22
C VAL A 95 14.36 -3.19 2.57
N ASN A 96 14.04 -3.60 1.34
CA ASN A 96 14.84 -4.58 0.61
C ASN A 96 16.27 -4.07 0.34
N LEU A 97 16.43 -2.82 -0.11
CA LEU A 97 17.76 -2.22 -0.31
C LEU A 97 18.58 -2.27 0.98
N PHE A 98 18.04 -1.76 2.08
CA PHE A 98 18.76 -1.67 3.36
C PHE A 98 19.10 -3.04 3.95
N ASN A 99 18.26 -4.04 3.71
CA ASN A 99 18.52 -5.43 4.09
C ASN A 99 19.66 -6.07 3.25
N ASN A 100 19.93 -5.58 2.04
CA ASN A 100 20.98 -6.11 1.15
C ASN A 100 22.26 -5.25 1.13
N THR A 101 22.24 -4.03 1.65
CA THR A 101 23.39 -3.10 1.67
C THR A 101 23.93 -2.86 3.08
N ASP A 102 23.57 -3.71 4.05
CA ASP A 102 23.97 -3.62 5.46
C ASP A 102 23.69 -2.26 6.13
N GLN A 103 22.72 -1.50 5.62
CA GLN A 103 22.28 -0.25 6.23
C GLN A 103 21.30 -0.52 7.38
N ASN A 104 21.45 0.22 8.47
CA ASN A 104 20.65 0.05 9.68
C ASN A 104 19.40 0.93 9.65
N TYR A 105 18.31 0.42 10.23
CA TYR A 105 17.07 1.17 10.43
C TYR A 105 16.32 0.66 11.66
N LEU A 106 15.45 1.50 12.22
CA LEU A 106 14.70 1.14 13.42
C LEU A 106 13.84 -0.11 13.17
N GLY A 107 14.00 -1.12 14.01
CA GLY A 107 13.25 -2.38 13.90
C GLY A 107 13.88 -3.41 12.95
N LYS A 108 15.08 -3.17 12.41
CA LYS A 108 15.82 -4.20 11.67
C LYS A 108 16.17 -5.37 12.61
N LEU A 109 15.82 -6.58 12.18
CA LEU A 109 15.95 -7.78 13.00
C LEU A 109 17.40 -8.07 13.39
N ASN A 110 18.34 -7.89 12.45
CA ASN A 110 19.76 -8.11 12.66
C ASN A 110 20.32 -7.24 13.77
N ASP A 111 20.13 -5.92 13.65
CA ASP A 111 20.62 -4.94 14.62
C ASP A 111 20.05 -5.18 16.02
N THR A 112 18.79 -5.63 16.08
CA THR A 112 18.12 -5.96 17.34
C THR A 112 18.72 -7.21 17.98
N ILE A 113 18.99 -8.26 17.19
CA ILE A 113 19.64 -9.48 17.68
C ILE A 113 21.07 -9.20 18.12
N ASP A 114 21.84 -8.41 17.36
CA ASP A 114 23.21 -7.99 17.72
C ASP A 114 23.25 -7.23 19.05
N LEU A 115 22.21 -6.44 19.34
CA LEU A 115 22.07 -5.73 20.61
C LEU A 115 21.70 -6.68 21.76
N VAL A 116 20.78 -7.61 21.53
CA VAL A 116 20.36 -8.60 22.55
C VAL A 116 21.48 -9.58 22.86
N ALA A 117 22.26 -10.01 21.86
CA ALA A 117 23.37 -10.95 22.02
C ALA A 117 24.45 -10.46 22.99
N LYS A 118 24.58 -9.14 23.19
CA LYS A 118 25.51 -8.53 24.17
C LYS A 118 25.07 -8.69 25.62
N LYS A 119 23.84 -9.15 25.88
CA LYS A 119 23.30 -9.33 27.22
C LYS A 119 23.66 -10.71 27.79
N LYS A 120 23.85 -10.79 29.10
CA LYS A 120 24.19 -12.05 29.79
C LYS A 120 23.08 -13.11 29.68
N ASP A 121 21.84 -12.68 29.53
CA ASP A 121 20.65 -13.51 29.44
C ASP A 121 20.10 -13.61 28.00
N ALA A 122 20.92 -13.30 26.99
CA ALA A 122 20.52 -13.27 25.59
C ALA A 122 19.77 -14.53 25.12
N ALA A 123 20.30 -15.72 25.45
CA ALA A 123 19.67 -17.00 25.10
C ALA A 123 18.24 -17.11 25.66
N LYS A 124 18.06 -16.73 26.93
CA LYS A 124 16.75 -16.76 27.59
C LYS A 124 15.80 -15.74 27.00
N ILE A 125 16.28 -14.53 26.69
CA ILE A 125 15.47 -13.49 26.06
C ILE A 125 14.95 -14.00 24.71
N LEU A 126 15.86 -14.45 23.83
CA LEU A 126 15.52 -14.84 22.48
C LEU A 126 14.62 -16.08 22.41
N GLU A 127 14.78 -17.03 23.35
CA GLU A 127 13.92 -18.23 23.43
C GLU A 127 12.48 -17.89 23.84
N ASN A 128 12.28 -16.88 24.69
CA ASN A 128 10.97 -16.58 25.28
C ASN A 128 10.24 -15.40 24.60
N VAL A 129 10.73 -14.93 23.44
CA VAL A 129 10.00 -13.90 22.68
C VAL A 129 8.73 -14.52 22.11
N ASN A 130 7.57 -13.99 22.53
CA ASN A 130 6.28 -14.39 21.99
C ASN A 130 5.53 -13.17 21.47
N VAL A 131 5.11 -13.23 20.21
CA VAL A 131 4.30 -12.20 19.55
C VAL A 131 3.07 -12.87 18.97
N VAL A 132 1.89 -12.49 19.46
CA VAL A 132 0.61 -13.08 19.05
C VAL A 132 -0.23 -12.00 18.36
N PRO A 133 -0.15 -11.88 17.01
CA PRO A 133 -1.00 -10.96 16.28
C PRO A 133 -2.45 -11.44 16.31
N VAL A 134 -3.36 -10.61 16.78
CA VAL A 134 -4.80 -10.89 16.76
C VAL A 134 -5.42 -10.19 15.55
N LEU A 135 -5.88 -10.99 14.58
CA LEU A 135 -6.60 -10.47 13.44
C LEU A 135 -8.02 -10.13 13.86
N THR A 136 -8.34 -8.84 13.83
CA THR A 136 -9.70 -8.35 14.06
C THR A 136 -10.35 -8.07 12.71
N ALA A 137 -11.64 -8.39 12.57
CA ALA A 137 -12.40 -7.90 11.44
C ALA A 137 -12.36 -6.37 11.42
N HIS A 138 -11.93 -5.76 10.32
CA HIS A 138 -11.97 -4.31 10.19
C HIS A 138 -13.43 -3.92 9.94
N PRO A 139 -14.07 -3.12 10.83
CA PRO A 139 -15.52 -2.88 10.80
C PRO A 139 -16.03 -2.15 9.54
N THR A 140 -15.12 -1.64 8.71
CA THR A 140 -15.40 -0.81 7.52
C THR A 140 -14.79 -1.33 6.21
N GLN A 141 -13.90 -2.32 6.21
CA GLN A 141 -13.26 -2.78 4.96
C GLN A 141 -13.94 -4.02 4.39
N VAL A 142 -15.10 -3.77 3.79
CA VAL A 142 -15.74 -4.70 2.84
C VAL A 142 -15.18 -4.43 1.43
N GLN A 143 -13.86 -4.42 1.27
CA GLN A 143 -13.27 -4.27 -0.06
C GLN A 143 -13.60 -5.52 -0.91
N ARG A 144 -13.99 -5.31 -2.17
CA ARG A 144 -14.28 -6.43 -3.09
C ARG A 144 -12.98 -7.15 -3.43
N LYS A 145 -13.04 -8.48 -3.62
CA LYS A 145 -11.90 -9.31 -4.05
C LYS A 145 -11.25 -8.73 -5.32
N THR A 146 -12.06 -8.27 -6.27
CA THR A 146 -11.59 -7.59 -7.49
C THR A 146 -10.77 -6.35 -7.20
N VAL A 147 -11.15 -5.54 -6.21
CA VAL A 147 -10.36 -4.35 -5.81
C VAL A 147 -9.01 -4.80 -5.27
N LEU A 148 -8.98 -5.81 -4.39
CA LEU A 148 -7.73 -6.37 -3.87
C LEU A 148 -6.80 -6.91 -4.97
N GLU A 149 -7.37 -7.58 -5.97
CA GLU A 149 -6.61 -8.10 -7.12
C GLU A 149 -6.06 -6.98 -8.00
N LEU A 150 -6.85 -5.93 -8.26
CA LEU A 150 -6.38 -4.75 -9.00
C LEU A 150 -5.30 -3.99 -8.23
N THR A 151 -5.44 -3.83 -6.92
CA THR A 151 -4.41 -3.17 -6.10
C THR A 151 -3.11 -3.96 -6.08
N ASP A 152 -3.18 -5.29 -6.06
CA ASP A 152 -2.00 -6.18 -6.14
C ASP A 152 -1.32 -6.07 -7.51
N GLN A 153 -2.10 -6.04 -8.59
CA GLN A 153 -1.57 -5.80 -9.95
C GLN A 153 -0.88 -4.44 -10.08
N ILE A 154 -1.50 -3.37 -9.58
CA ILE A 154 -0.91 -2.03 -9.59
C ILE A 154 0.39 -2.01 -8.77
N HIS A 155 0.40 -2.63 -7.58
CA HIS A 155 1.59 -2.76 -6.76
C HIS A 155 2.72 -3.48 -7.51
N HIS A 156 2.44 -4.58 -8.20
CA HIS A 156 3.42 -5.29 -9.03
C HIS A 156 3.95 -4.44 -10.20
N LEU A 157 3.07 -3.71 -10.88
CA LEU A 157 3.46 -2.82 -11.97
C LEU A 157 4.40 -1.71 -11.48
N LEU A 158 4.07 -1.06 -10.37
CA LEU A 158 4.91 -0.02 -9.77
C LEU A 158 6.26 -0.56 -9.30
N ARG A 159 6.29 -1.78 -8.74
CA ARG A 159 7.56 -2.42 -8.35
C ARG A 159 8.53 -2.59 -9.52
N ASN A 160 7.99 -2.80 -10.73
CA ASN A 160 8.77 -2.94 -11.96
C ASN A 160 9.09 -1.60 -12.62
N TYR A 161 8.65 -0.46 -12.07
CA TYR A 161 8.82 0.86 -12.68
C TYR A 161 10.30 1.22 -12.92
N ARG A 162 11.21 0.78 -12.05
CA ARG A 162 12.66 0.98 -12.26
C ARG A 162 13.18 0.26 -13.52
N GLU A 163 12.63 -0.90 -13.84
CA GLU A 163 12.94 -1.67 -15.06
C GLU A 163 12.28 -1.06 -16.31
N VAL A 164 11.21 -0.28 -16.13
CA VAL A 164 10.65 0.55 -17.20
C VAL A 164 11.58 1.72 -17.49
N LYS A 165 12.06 2.43 -16.45
CA LYS A 165 12.97 3.59 -16.61
C LYS A 165 14.30 3.22 -17.25
N ASN A 166 14.80 2.01 -17.01
CA ASN A 166 16.05 1.54 -17.61
C ASN A 166 15.88 0.91 -19.00
N GLY A 167 14.64 0.82 -19.51
CA GLY A 167 14.32 0.29 -20.84
C GLY A 167 14.26 -1.23 -20.95
N THR A 168 14.32 -1.97 -19.84
CA THR A 168 14.18 -3.45 -19.84
C THR A 168 12.74 -3.86 -20.08
N ILE A 169 11.78 -3.07 -19.60
CA ILE A 169 10.35 -3.25 -19.84
C ILE A 169 9.84 -2.17 -20.81
N ASN A 170 9.01 -2.57 -21.77
CA ASN A 170 8.36 -1.65 -22.69
C ASN A 170 7.44 -0.68 -21.93
N GLN A 171 7.80 0.60 -21.92
CA GLN A 171 7.04 1.64 -21.23
C GLN A 171 5.60 1.78 -21.72
N LYS A 172 5.35 1.60 -23.02
CA LYS A 172 4.00 1.71 -23.57
C LYS A 172 3.10 0.58 -23.05
N GLU A 173 3.59 -0.66 -23.10
CA GLU A 173 2.85 -1.82 -22.59
C GLU A 173 2.59 -1.72 -21.09
N TRP A 174 3.59 -1.28 -20.32
CA TRP A 174 3.44 -1.04 -18.89
C TRP A 174 2.38 0.03 -18.59
N THR A 175 2.42 1.14 -19.34
CA THR A 175 1.46 2.25 -19.17
C THR A 175 0.04 1.79 -19.49
N GLU A 176 -0.15 1.01 -20.56
CA GLU A 176 -1.46 0.49 -20.93
C GLU A 176 -2.00 -0.53 -19.93
N GLN A 177 -1.16 -1.39 -19.36
CA GLN A 177 -1.57 -2.30 -18.28
C GLN A 177 -2.00 -1.52 -17.02
N LEU A 178 -1.23 -0.49 -16.66
CA LEU A 178 -1.56 0.36 -15.51
C LEU A 178 -2.85 1.16 -15.74
N ARG A 179 -3.02 1.71 -16.94
CA ARG A 179 -4.25 2.38 -17.40
C ARG A 179 -5.45 1.45 -17.27
N ALA A 180 -5.37 0.23 -17.81
CA ALA A 180 -6.45 -0.74 -17.74
C ALA A 180 -6.85 -1.06 -16.29
N CYS A 181 -5.89 -1.23 -15.39
CA CYS A 181 -6.17 -1.47 -13.97
C CYS A 181 -6.93 -0.30 -13.33
N ILE A 182 -6.49 0.93 -13.60
CA ILE A 182 -7.10 2.15 -13.06
C ILE A 182 -8.51 2.36 -13.64
N GLU A 183 -8.73 2.08 -14.93
CA GLU A 183 -10.05 2.16 -15.56
C GLU A 183 -11.04 1.18 -14.95
N ILE A 184 -10.63 -0.09 -14.76
CA ILE A 184 -11.47 -1.09 -14.13
C ILE A 184 -11.78 -0.68 -12.69
N LEU A 185 -10.78 -0.16 -11.96
CA LEU A 185 -10.98 0.34 -10.59
C LEU A 185 -11.98 1.50 -10.55
N MET A 186 -11.88 2.45 -11.50
CA MET A 186 -12.82 3.57 -11.64
C MET A 186 -14.23 3.16 -12.09
N GLN A 187 -14.40 1.96 -12.63
CA GLN A 187 -15.72 1.42 -12.98
C GLN A 187 -16.26 0.46 -11.91
N THR A 188 -15.44 0.07 -10.93
CA THR A 188 -15.79 -0.88 -9.87
C THR A 188 -16.15 -0.13 -8.58
N ASP A 189 -17.27 -0.48 -7.94
CA ASP A 189 -17.53 0.05 -6.59
C ASP A 189 -16.52 -0.51 -5.59
N ILE A 190 -15.80 0.38 -4.94
CA ILE A 190 -14.80 0.03 -3.92
C ILE A 190 -15.47 -0.62 -2.69
N ILE A 191 -16.69 -0.18 -2.36
CA ILE A 191 -17.45 -0.60 -1.18
C ILE A 191 -18.67 -1.42 -1.62
N ARG A 192 -18.98 -2.51 -0.91
CA ARG A 192 -20.22 -3.28 -1.14
C ARG A 192 -21.42 -2.55 -0.54
N SER A 193 -22.55 -2.58 -1.25
CA SER A 193 -23.84 -2.03 -0.79
C SER A 193 -24.47 -2.80 0.38
N HIS A 194 -24.02 -4.04 0.64
CA HIS A 194 -24.56 -4.90 1.69
C HIS A 194 -23.47 -5.35 2.66
N LYS A 195 -23.81 -5.35 3.95
CA LYS A 195 -22.96 -5.86 5.04
C LYS A 195 -22.63 -7.33 4.79
N LEU A 196 -21.36 -7.71 4.99
CA LEU A 196 -20.96 -9.11 4.87
C LEU A 196 -21.69 -9.95 5.93
N LYS A 197 -22.04 -11.18 5.56
CA LYS A 197 -22.30 -12.22 6.57
C LYS A 197 -20.99 -12.49 7.31
N VAL A 198 -21.05 -12.78 8.61
CA VAL A 198 -19.87 -13.12 9.43
C VAL A 198 -19.01 -14.22 8.78
N SER A 199 -19.64 -15.20 8.13
CA SER A 199 -18.95 -16.26 7.38
C SER A 199 -18.03 -15.71 6.27
N ASN A 200 -18.43 -14.63 5.60
CA ASN A 200 -17.63 -14.01 4.54
C ASN A 200 -16.49 -13.16 5.11
N GLU A 201 -16.66 -12.56 6.29
CA GLU A 201 -15.59 -11.85 6.99
C GLU A 201 -14.46 -12.82 7.39
N ILE A 202 -14.82 -14.00 7.92
CA ILE A 202 -13.85 -15.06 8.24
C ILE A 202 -13.11 -15.50 6.97
N THR A 203 -13.82 -15.78 5.88
CA THR A 203 -13.18 -16.17 4.60
C THR A 203 -12.23 -15.10 4.07
N ASN A 204 -12.57 -13.81 4.19
CA ASN A 204 -11.69 -12.72 3.78
C ASN A 204 -10.41 -12.67 4.63
N VAL A 205 -10.52 -12.79 5.95
CA VAL A 205 -9.34 -12.83 6.84
C VAL A 205 -8.46 -14.05 6.53
N LEU A 206 -9.08 -15.22 6.32
CA LEU A 206 -8.37 -16.45 5.98
C LEU A 206 -7.66 -16.38 4.62
N ALA A 207 -8.12 -15.52 3.69
CA ALA A 207 -7.48 -15.34 2.39
C ALA A 207 -6.06 -14.74 2.51
N TYR A 208 -5.74 -14.01 3.58
CA TYR A 208 -4.41 -13.44 3.82
C TYR A 208 -3.38 -14.47 4.31
N TYR A 209 -3.82 -15.59 4.89
CA TYR A 209 -2.92 -16.59 5.46
C TYR A 209 -1.95 -17.20 4.44
N PRO A 210 -2.42 -17.86 3.37
CA PRO A 210 -1.52 -18.48 2.41
C PRO A 210 -0.77 -17.46 1.55
N LYS A 211 -1.35 -16.28 1.33
CA LYS A 211 -0.77 -15.24 0.46
C LYS A 211 0.35 -14.45 1.13
N ALA A 212 0.21 -14.13 2.42
CA ALA A 212 1.09 -13.20 3.11
C ALA A 212 1.62 -13.75 4.43
N LEU A 213 0.74 -14.11 5.37
CA LEU A 213 1.15 -14.40 6.76
C LEU A 213 2.02 -15.65 6.88
N ILE A 214 1.62 -16.77 6.28
CA ILE A 214 2.38 -18.03 6.37
C ILE A 214 3.78 -17.88 5.75
N PRO A 215 3.94 -17.37 4.50
CA PRO A 215 5.27 -17.12 3.93
C PRO A 215 6.11 -16.15 4.77
N ALA A 216 5.51 -15.05 5.25
CA ALA A 216 6.21 -14.04 6.03
C ALA A 216 6.71 -14.59 7.38
N ILE A 217 5.86 -15.29 8.14
CA ILE A 217 6.22 -15.90 9.42
C ILE A 217 7.32 -16.95 9.20
N THR A 218 7.19 -17.81 8.20
CA THR A 218 8.20 -18.84 7.91
C THR A 218 9.57 -18.22 7.61
N LYS A 219 9.60 -17.20 6.74
CA LYS A 219 10.84 -16.47 6.41
C LYS A 219 11.40 -15.74 7.63
N PHE A 220 10.54 -15.12 8.42
CA PHE A 220 10.93 -14.37 9.62
C PHE A 220 11.55 -15.29 10.68
N THR A 221 10.89 -16.40 11.03
CA THR A 221 11.39 -17.37 12.02
C THR A 221 12.69 -18.01 11.56
N ALA A 222 12.80 -18.38 10.27
CA ALA A 222 14.04 -18.92 9.73
C ALA A 222 15.20 -17.92 9.85
N ARG A 223 14.96 -16.65 9.48
CA ARG A 223 15.96 -15.59 9.60
C ARG A 223 16.32 -15.30 11.05
N TYR A 224 15.35 -15.28 11.95
CA TYR A 224 15.56 -15.10 13.39
C TYR A 224 16.51 -16.16 13.96
N LYS A 225 16.25 -17.44 13.67
CA LYS A 225 17.11 -18.56 14.09
C LYS A 225 18.51 -18.49 13.48
N GLU A 226 18.61 -18.16 12.19
CA GLU A 226 19.90 -17.98 11.51
C GLU A 226 20.75 -16.90 12.19
N LEU A 227 20.14 -15.76 12.52
CA LEU A 227 20.82 -14.63 13.15
C LEU A 227 21.21 -14.91 14.60
N ALA A 228 20.35 -15.58 15.37
CA ALA A 228 20.70 -16.01 16.72
C ALA A 228 21.90 -16.99 16.71
N LYS A 229 21.90 -17.93 15.76
CA LYS A 229 22.98 -18.92 15.60
C LYS A 229 24.33 -18.29 15.25
N LYS A 230 24.36 -17.14 14.55
CA LYS A 230 25.60 -16.39 14.28
C LYS A 230 26.29 -15.87 15.55
N HIS A 231 25.55 -15.76 16.66
CA HIS A 231 26.05 -15.40 17.99
C HIS A 231 26.16 -16.61 18.93
N ASP A 232 26.19 -17.83 18.37
CA ASP A 232 26.20 -19.11 19.12
C ASP A 232 24.98 -19.32 20.05
N LEU A 233 23.87 -18.64 19.75
CA LEU A 233 22.61 -18.77 20.48
C LEU A 233 21.67 -19.72 19.72
N ASN A 234 21.48 -20.93 20.24
CA ASN A 234 20.53 -21.89 19.68
C ASN A 234 19.13 -21.65 20.25
N VAL A 235 18.26 -21.07 19.43
CA VAL A 235 16.85 -20.83 19.78
C VAL A 235 15.98 -21.94 19.19
N GLN A 236 15.17 -22.62 20.02
CA GLN A 236 14.35 -23.75 19.56
C GLN A 236 12.98 -23.30 19.05
N ASN A 237 12.36 -22.33 19.72
CA ASN A 237 11.09 -21.70 19.29
C ASN A 237 11.18 -21.04 17.92
#